data_AF-A0AAN0Y044-F1
#
_entry.id   AF-A0AAN0Y044-F1
#
_cell.length_a   1.000
_cell.length_b   1.000
_cell.length_c   1.000
_cell.angle_alpha   90.00
_cell.angle_beta   90.00
_cell.angle_gamma   90.00
#
_symmetry.space_group_name_H-M   'P 1'
#
loop_
_entity.id
_entity.type
_entity.pdbx_description
1 polymer ?
#
loop_
_entity_poly.entity_id
_entity_poly.type
_entity_poly.pdbx_seq_one_letter_code
_entity_poly.pdbx_strand_id
1 'polypeptide(L)'
;MKYLSLSLTFFVASAFAAEPELQCGADTDLNPNNRFSHDVLATDIGDYKVINDATTGLQWSYCFVGQTFDSQQDVCLGVPTVPYELSDSNYNSNIRQASMDAVESENQQLGTLEHPWRLPNIKELIGIYNEQCVPANYPAFSYAINVSQSEIEDLGNTPYSTDETIIGYHTAISARQKSAVYQNMTITSDTVLLDRDYLHYYTVDFSGWGSLLNQLRRTSGMLRLVREIPKE
;
A
#
# COMPACT_ATOMS: atom_id res chain seq x y z
N MET A 1 -27.28 -59.75 -5.51
CA MET A 1 -27.43 -58.45 -6.21
C MET A 1 -27.70 -57.38 -5.16
N LYS A 2 -26.74 -56.46 -4.96
CA LYS A 2 -26.87 -55.01 -5.30
C LYS A 2 -27.52 -54.21 -4.15
N TYR A 3 -26.94 -53.22 -3.47
CA TYR A 3 -25.67 -52.48 -3.57
C TYR A 3 -25.31 -51.91 -2.18
N LEU A 4 -24.02 -51.87 -1.86
CA LEU A 4 -23.43 -51.06 -0.80
C LEU A 4 -23.36 -49.61 -1.33
N SER A 5 -24.02 -48.65 -0.69
CA SER A 5 -23.84 -47.23 -1.05
C SER A 5 -22.78 -46.63 -0.12
N LEU A 6 -21.58 -46.45 -0.65
CA LEU A 6 -20.47 -45.76 0.00
C LEU A 6 -20.60 -44.28 -0.33
N SER A 7 -21.03 -43.47 0.64
CA SER A 7 -21.06 -42.01 0.49
C SER A 7 -19.64 -41.46 0.56
N LEU A 8 -19.12 -41.04 -0.60
CA LEU A 8 -17.83 -40.36 -0.74
C LEU A 8 -18.04 -38.88 -0.41
N THR A 9 -17.66 -38.45 0.79
CA THR A 9 -17.64 -37.04 1.17
C THR A 9 -16.48 -36.36 0.43
N PHE A 10 -16.80 -35.48 -0.51
CA PHE A 10 -15.82 -34.59 -1.14
C PHE A 10 -15.35 -33.57 -0.10
N PHE A 11 -14.08 -33.66 0.29
CA PHE A 11 -13.38 -32.53 0.92
C PHE A 11 -13.14 -31.48 -0.18
N VAL A 12 -13.87 -30.37 -0.11
CA VAL A 12 -13.50 -29.17 -0.86
C VAL A 12 -12.30 -28.58 -0.15
N ALA A 13 -11.10 -28.83 -0.67
CA ALA A 13 -9.95 -28.03 -0.30
C ALA A 13 -10.15 -26.65 -0.93
N SER A 14 -10.54 -25.67 -0.13
CA SER A 14 -10.47 -24.26 -0.49
C SER A 14 -9.03 -23.98 -0.90
N ALA A 15 -8.84 -23.54 -2.15
CA ALA A 15 -7.59 -22.93 -2.56
C ALA A 15 -7.44 -21.64 -1.77
N PHE A 16 -6.71 -21.70 -0.66
CA PHE A 16 -6.19 -20.49 -0.05
C PHE A 16 -5.29 -19.85 -1.10
N ALA A 17 -5.66 -18.65 -1.55
CA ALA A 17 -4.72 -17.79 -2.25
C ALA A 17 -3.52 -17.66 -1.31
N ALA A 18 -2.35 -18.12 -1.73
CA ALA A 18 -1.13 -17.93 -0.97
C ALA A 18 -0.89 -16.42 -0.92
N GLU A 19 -1.05 -15.83 0.27
CA GLU A 19 -0.55 -14.47 0.50
C GLU A 19 0.97 -14.49 0.26
N PRO A 20 1.53 -13.42 -0.33
CA PRO A 20 2.97 -13.33 -0.48
C PRO A 20 3.61 -13.36 0.91
N GLU A 21 4.13 -14.51 1.32
CA GLU A 21 4.83 -14.68 2.60
C GLU A 21 6.12 -13.87 2.54
N LEU A 22 6.36 -13.04 3.56
CA LEU A 22 7.62 -12.30 3.69
C LEU A 22 8.78 -13.29 3.80
N GLN A 23 9.64 -13.30 2.79
CA GLN A 23 10.81 -14.16 2.71
C GLN A 23 12.06 -13.30 2.87
N CYS A 24 12.81 -13.53 3.95
CA CYS A 24 14.07 -12.85 4.19
C CYS A 24 15.25 -13.82 4.05
N GLY A 25 16.42 -13.28 3.73
CA GLY A 25 17.67 -14.02 3.71
C GLY A 25 17.98 -14.68 5.07
N ALA A 26 18.81 -15.73 5.02
CA ALA A 26 19.37 -16.28 6.25
C ALA A 26 20.16 -15.20 7.00
N ASP A 27 20.03 -15.16 8.32
CA ASP A 27 20.70 -14.21 9.21
C ASP A 27 20.28 -12.74 9.05
N THR A 28 19.21 -12.44 8.31
CA THR A 28 18.66 -11.08 8.26
C THR A 28 18.21 -10.63 9.65
N ASP A 29 18.72 -9.47 10.09
CA ASP A 29 18.23 -8.81 11.29
C ASP A 29 16.86 -8.18 11.01
N LEU A 30 15.81 -8.83 11.52
CA LEU A 30 14.42 -8.46 11.29
C LEU A 30 13.97 -7.23 12.09
N ASN A 31 14.74 -6.82 13.11
CA ASN A 31 14.49 -5.61 13.89
C ASN A 31 15.80 -5.09 14.50
N PRO A 32 16.67 -4.46 13.68
CA PRO A 32 18.02 -4.14 14.11
C PRO A 32 18.05 -3.19 15.30
N ASN A 33 18.79 -3.58 16.33
CA ASN A 33 18.88 -2.87 17.61
C ASN A 33 17.52 -2.60 18.30
N ASN A 34 16.51 -3.45 18.08
CA ASN A 34 15.13 -3.22 18.53
C ASN A 34 14.57 -1.87 18.08
N ARG A 35 14.90 -1.46 16.84
CA ARG A 35 14.53 -0.16 16.27
C ARG A 35 13.02 0.08 16.22
N PHE A 36 12.25 -0.95 15.88
CA PHE A 36 10.80 -0.84 15.69
C PHE A 36 10.04 -1.38 16.90
N SER A 37 9.09 -0.61 17.39
CA SER A 37 8.07 -1.05 18.34
C SER A 37 6.67 -0.71 17.81
N HIS A 38 5.65 -1.40 18.33
CA HIS A 38 4.26 -1.16 17.95
C HIS A 38 3.48 -0.59 19.12
N ASP A 39 2.56 0.32 18.81
CA ASP A 39 1.51 0.78 19.71
C ASP A 39 0.16 0.73 19.00
N VAL A 40 -0.92 0.82 19.80
CA VAL A 40 -2.28 0.99 19.29
C VAL A 40 -2.84 2.31 19.80
N LEU A 41 -3.25 3.17 18.88
CA LEU A 41 -3.93 4.43 19.17
C LEU A 41 -5.44 4.21 19.01
N ALA A 42 -6.17 4.30 20.11
CA ALA A 42 -7.63 4.28 20.06
C ALA A 42 -8.16 5.59 19.47
N THR A 43 -9.05 5.51 18.48
CA THR A 43 -9.77 6.66 17.92
C THR A 43 -11.27 6.40 17.91
N ASP A 44 -12.06 7.45 17.74
CA ASP A 44 -13.52 7.36 17.71
C ASP A 44 -14.06 6.55 16.51
N ILE A 45 -13.27 6.38 15.45
CA ILE A 45 -13.67 5.75 14.19
C ILE A 45 -13.00 4.37 14.00
N GLY A 46 -11.98 4.06 14.81
CA GLY A 46 -11.29 2.78 14.79
C GLY A 46 -9.82 2.90 15.22
N ASP A 47 -9.27 1.82 15.75
CA ASP A 47 -7.90 1.81 16.25
C ASP A 47 -6.88 1.92 15.11
N TYR A 48 -5.81 2.67 15.35
CA TYR A 48 -4.59 2.63 14.53
C TYR A 48 -3.55 1.77 15.22
N LYS A 49 -3.04 0.74 14.54
CA LYS A 49 -1.70 0.22 14.87
C LYS A 49 -0.65 1.12 14.24
N VAL A 50 0.33 1.50 15.02
CA VAL A 50 1.44 2.36 14.60
C VAL A 50 2.78 1.70 14.90
N ILE A 51 3.81 2.10 14.15
CA ILE A 51 5.17 1.58 14.31
C ILE A 51 6.07 2.76 14.71
N ASN A 52 6.61 2.73 15.91
CA ASN A 52 7.60 3.71 16.34
C ASN A 52 8.99 3.29 15.87
N ASP A 53 9.67 4.18 15.18
CA ASP A 53 11.05 4.04 14.75
C ASP A 53 11.97 4.82 15.71
N ALA A 54 12.59 4.11 16.65
CA ALA A 54 13.48 4.69 17.65
C ALA A 54 14.74 5.33 17.03
N THR A 55 15.12 4.95 15.81
CA THR A 55 16.30 5.52 15.14
C THR A 55 16.00 6.89 14.55
N THR A 56 14.83 7.07 13.93
CA THR A 56 14.48 8.32 13.26
C THR A 56 13.59 9.24 14.08
N GLY A 57 12.99 8.75 15.17
CA GLY A 57 11.98 9.49 15.94
C GLY A 57 10.65 9.63 15.20
N LEU A 58 10.39 8.75 14.22
CA LEU A 58 9.17 8.77 13.40
C LEU A 58 8.20 7.68 13.83
N GLN A 59 6.92 7.96 13.73
CA GLN A 59 5.84 7.00 13.90
C GLN A 59 5.19 6.76 12.54
N TRP A 60 5.08 5.50 12.14
CA TRP A 60 4.55 5.08 10.84
C TRP A 60 3.18 4.44 11.00
N SER A 61 2.33 4.58 9.97
CA SER A 61 1.11 3.77 9.88
C SER A 61 1.49 2.30 9.65
N TYR A 62 0.88 1.40 10.44
CA TYR A 62 1.08 -0.05 10.25
C TYR A 62 0.42 -0.52 8.95
N CYS A 63 -0.85 -0.15 8.76
CA CYS A 63 -1.61 -0.41 7.53
C CYS A 63 -1.36 0.67 6.48
N PHE A 64 -1.58 0.32 5.21
CA PHE A 64 -1.68 1.31 4.15
C PHE A 64 -3.02 2.06 4.26
N VAL A 65 -3.05 3.29 3.74
CA VAL A 65 -4.29 4.09 3.67
C VAL A 65 -5.36 3.34 2.86
N GLY A 66 -6.61 3.40 3.33
CA GLY A 66 -7.74 2.64 2.77
C GLY A 66 -7.93 1.25 3.35
N GLN A 67 -7.00 0.79 4.21
CA GLN A 67 -7.18 -0.43 5.02
C GLN A 67 -7.58 -0.09 6.45
N THR A 68 -8.18 -1.05 7.14
CA THR A 68 -8.56 -0.94 8.55
C THR A 68 -7.81 -1.96 9.39
N PHE A 69 -7.26 -1.54 10.53
CA PHE A 69 -6.60 -2.45 11.46
C PHE A 69 -7.64 -3.25 12.28
N ASP A 70 -7.50 -4.57 12.33
CA ASP A 70 -8.25 -5.45 13.21
C ASP A 70 -7.37 -5.90 14.37
N SER A 71 -7.64 -5.37 15.57
CA SER A 71 -6.88 -5.68 16.78
C SER A 71 -7.06 -7.11 17.30
N GLN A 72 -8.11 -7.82 16.90
CA GLN A 72 -8.32 -9.21 17.31
C GLN A 72 -7.45 -10.19 16.51
N GLN A 73 -7.23 -9.88 15.24
CA GLN A 73 -6.46 -10.71 14.32
C GLN A 73 -5.03 -10.19 14.11
N ASP A 74 -4.75 -8.96 14.52
CA ASP A 74 -3.49 -8.24 14.31
C ASP A 74 -3.13 -8.04 12.82
N VAL A 75 -4.15 -7.82 11.99
CA VAL A 75 -4.03 -7.70 10.52
C VAL A 75 -4.64 -6.42 9.98
N CYS A 76 -4.26 -6.05 8.75
CA CYS A 76 -4.90 -4.98 7.99
C CYS A 76 -5.95 -5.59 7.06
N LEU A 77 -7.20 -5.18 7.21
CA LEU A 77 -8.33 -5.60 6.38
C LEU A 77 -8.56 -4.61 5.24
N GLY A 78 -9.12 -5.09 4.13
CA GLY A 78 -9.41 -4.27 2.95
C GLY A 78 -8.20 -4.06 2.04
N VAL A 79 -8.41 -3.30 0.97
CA VAL A 79 -7.42 -3.10 -0.10
C VAL A 79 -6.85 -1.69 0.00
N PRO A 80 -5.52 -1.50 -0.09
CA PRO A 80 -4.90 -0.18 -0.09
C PRO A 80 -5.44 0.72 -1.21
N THR A 81 -5.69 1.98 -0.86
CA THR A 81 -6.00 3.02 -1.82
C THR A 81 -4.77 3.33 -2.67
N VAL A 82 -4.96 3.40 -3.99
CA VAL A 82 -4.00 3.95 -4.94
C VAL A 82 -4.62 5.25 -5.47
N PRO A 83 -4.22 6.43 -4.95
CA PRO A 83 -4.91 7.68 -5.26
C PRO A 83 -4.86 7.99 -6.75
N TYR A 84 -6.05 8.18 -7.31
CA TYR A 84 -6.22 8.53 -8.71
C TYR A 84 -7.57 9.25 -8.88
N GLU A 85 -7.51 10.46 -9.42
CA GLU A 85 -8.70 11.25 -9.74
C GLU A 85 -8.53 11.80 -11.15
N LEU A 86 -9.55 11.67 -12.00
CA LEU A 86 -9.55 12.30 -13.32
C LEU A 86 -9.95 13.77 -13.16
N SER A 87 -9.18 14.70 -13.73
CA SER A 87 -9.58 16.10 -13.80
C SER A 87 -10.31 16.41 -15.11
N ASP A 88 -11.47 17.07 -15.02
CA ASP A 88 -12.34 17.37 -16.16
C ASP A 88 -11.73 18.31 -17.21
N SER A 89 -10.68 19.06 -16.85
CA SER A 89 -10.19 20.18 -17.67
C SER A 89 -8.93 19.91 -18.48
N ASN A 90 -8.10 18.90 -18.13
CA ASN A 90 -6.74 18.81 -18.69
C ASN A 90 -6.18 17.39 -18.89
N TYR A 91 -7.01 16.34 -18.93
CA TYR A 91 -6.59 14.98 -19.37
C TYR A 91 -5.44 14.36 -18.54
N ASN A 92 -5.20 14.90 -17.36
CA ASN A 92 -4.13 14.55 -16.43
C ASN A 92 -4.81 14.17 -15.11
N SER A 93 -4.42 13.03 -14.51
CA SER A 93 -4.97 12.63 -13.22
C SER A 93 -4.46 13.54 -12.10
N ASN A 94 -5.34 14.04 -11.25
CA ASN A 94 -4.97 14.88 -10.11
C ASN A 94 -4.50 14.04 -8.92
N ILE A 95 -3.43 13.27 -9.14
CA ILE A 95 -2.84 12.36 -8.13
C ILE A 95 -2.47 13.13 -6.86
N ARG A 96 -2.00 14.36 -7.01
CA ARG A 96 -1.66 15.24 -5.88
C ARG A 96 -2.87 15.49 -4.99
N GLN A 97 -3.97 15.98 -5.55
CA GLN A 97 -5.17 16.26 -4.77
C GLN A 97 -5.71 14.97 -4.13
N ALA A 98 -5.89 13.91 -4.92
CA ALA A 98 -6.37 12.63 -4.41
C ALA A 98 -5.52 12.06 -3.28
N SER A 99 -4.19 12.22 -3.34
CA SER A 99 -3.29 11.77 -2.26
C SER A 99 -3.44 12.63 -1.01
N MET A 100 -3.56 13.95 -1.16
CA MET A 100 -3.73 14.86 -0.03
C MET A 100 -5.11 14.73 0.62
N ASP A 101 -6.17 14.48 -0.15
CA ASP A 101 -7.51 14.20 0.37
C ASP A 101 -7.52 12.93 1.21
N ALA A 102 -6.81 11.89 0.75
CA ALA A 102 -6.66 10.65 1.50
C ALA A 102 -5.87 10.88 2.82
N VAL A 103 -4.80 11.69 2.80
CA VAL A 103 -4.05 12.08 4.00
C VAL A 103 -4.92 12.91 4.95
N GLU A 104 -5.77 13.80 4.43
CA GLU A 104 -6.68 14.61 5.23
C GLU A 104 -7.73 13.74 5.92
N SER A 105 -8.30 12.76 5.21
CA SER A 105 -9.23 11.78 5.80
C SER A 105 -8.60 11.01 6.97
N GLU A 106 -7.35 10.56 6.82
CA GLU A 106 -6.62 9.85 7.88
C GLU A 106 -6.31 10.77 9.07
N ASN A 107 -6.05 12.07 8.82
CA ASN A 107 -5.87 13.05 9.88
C ASN A 107 -7.16 13.38 10.64
N GLN A 108 -8.31 13.38 9.96
CA GLN A 108 -9.61 13.54 10.60
C GLN A 108 -9.88 12.37 11.56
N GLN A 109 -9.56 11.14 11.15
CA GLN A 109 -9.67 9.96 12.02
C GLN A 109 -8.68 10.01 13.20
N LEU A 110 -7.43 10.43 12.95
CA LEU A 110 -6.41 10.55 13.99
C LEU A 110 -6.82 11.55 15.10
N GLY A 111 -7.62 12.58 14.76
CA GLY A 111 -8.24 13.47 15.74
C GLY A 111 -7.29 14.47 16.44
N THR A 112 -6.06 14.63 15.95
CA THR A 112 -5.10 15.63 16.47
C THR A 112 -4.40 16.41 15.36
N LEU A 113 -4.11 17.68 15.62
CA LEU A 113 -3.41 18.59 14.71
C LEU A 113 -1.94 18.83 15.08
N GLU A 114 -1.48 18.39 16.26
CA GLU A 114 -0.12 18.68 16.73
C GLU A 114 0.93 17.82 16.03
N HIS A 115 0.57 16.57 15.72
CA HIS A 115 1.42 15.63 14.99
C HIS A 115 0.55 14.93 13.92
N PRO A 116 0.19 15.64 12.84
CA PRO A 116 -0.64 15.07 11.79
C PRO A 116 0.18 14.06 10.97
N TRP A 117 -0.52 13.07 10.43
CA TRP A 117 -0.01 12.25 9.35
C TRP A 117 0.38 13.09 8.15
N ARG A 118 1.49 12.69 7.52
CA ARG A 118 1.94 13.18 6.22
C ARG A 118 2.46 12.04 5.36
N LEU A 119 2.64 12.32 4.08
CA LEU A 119 3.43 11.46 3.22
C LEU A 119 4.92 11.48 3.68
N PRO A 120 5.61 10.34 3.63
CA PRO A 120 7.04 10.27 3.89
C PRO A 120 7.83 10.82 2.71
N ASN A 121 9.01 11.39 2.95
CA ASN A 121 9.93 11.67 1.85
C ASN A 121 10.66 10.40 1.39
N ILE A 122 11.33 10.46 0.24
CA ILE A 122 12.05 9.31 -0.33
C ILE A 122 13.08 8.73 0.65
N LYS A 123 13.80 9.56 1.40
CA LYS A 123 14.83 9.07 2.33
C LYS A 123 14.21 8.31 3.51
N GLU A 124 13.06 8.76 3.98
CA GLU A 124 12.31 8.07 5.02
C GLU A 124 11.81 6.71 4.52
N LEU A 125 11.26 6.64 3.30
CA LEU A 125 10.85 5.37 2.67
C LEU A 125 12.03 4.41 2.50
N ILE A 126 13.16 4.89 1.99
CA ILE A 126 14.38 4.08 1.87
C ILE A 126 14.87 3.64 3.26
N GLY A 127 14.67 4.45 4.29
CA GLY A 127 15.05 4.12 5.66
C GLY A 127 14.31 2.92 6.25
N ILE A 128 13.14 2.56 5.72
CA ILE A 128 12.35 1.38 6.12
C ILE A 128 12.40 0.25 5.08
N TYR A 129 13.18 0.41 4.01
CA TYR A 129 13.41 -0.61 3.00
C TYR A 129 14.37 -1.68 3.54
N ASN A 130 13.99 -2.95 3.40
CA ASN A 130 14.86 -4.07 3.75
C ASN A 130 15.16 -4.89 2.50
N GLU A 131 16.32 -4.63 1.89
CA GLU A 131 16.75 -5.30 0.65
C GLU A 131 17.00 -6.80 0.80
N GLN A 132 17.08 -7.31 2.04
CA GLN A 132 17.26 -8.72 2.32
C GLN A 132 15.95 -9.50 2.37
N CYS A 133 14.80 -8.81 2.21
CA CYS A 133 13.48 -9.41 2.24
C CYS A 133 12.73 -9.23 0.91
N VAL A 134 11.79 -10.13 0.66
CA VAL A 134 10.82 -10.08 -0.44
C VAL A 134 9.42 -10.33 0.14
N PRO A 135 8.50 -9.34 0.09
CA PRO A 135 8.77 -7.95 -0.29
C PRO A 135 9.79 -7.28 0.63
N ALA A 136 10.43 -6.20 0.18
CA ALA A 136 11.53 -5.50 0.84
C ALA A 136 11.08 -4.65 2.04
N ASN A 137 10.34 -5.28 2.96
CA ASN A 137 9.85 -4.69 4.20
C ASN A 137 10.52 -5.37 5.41
N TYR A 138 10.63 -4.62 6.52
CA TYR A 138 10.81 -5.27 7.83
C TYR A 138 9.49 -5.92 8.28
N PRO A 139 9.52 -7.05 9.01
CA PRO A 139 8.30 -7.68 9.53
C PRO A 139 7.47 -6.77 10.46
N ALA A 140 8.05 -5.70 10.99
CA ALA A 140 7.31 -4.70 11.76
C ALA A 140 6.25 -3.96 10.93
N PHE A 141 6.36 -3.94 9.60
CA PHE A 141 5.42 -3.26 8.69
C PHE A 141 4.49 -4.28 8.05
N SER A 142 3.19 -3.98 8.01
CA SER A 142 2.26 -4.77 7.20
C SER A 142 2.61 -4.62 5.72
N TYR A 143 2.71 -5.73 5.00
CA TYR A 143 2.87 -5.79 3.55
C TYR A 143 1.63 -6.37 2.85
N ALA A 144 0.59 -6.71 3.61
CA ALA A 144 -0.63 -7.30 3.07
C ALA A 144 -1.44 -6.24 2.31
N ILE A 145 -1.65 -6.47 1.01
CA ILE A 145 -2.49 -5.61 0.16
C ILE A 145 -3.88 -6.20 -0.10
N ASN A 146 -4.11 -7.46 0.27
CA ASN A 146 -5.39 -8.19 0.12
C ASN A 146 -5.97 -8.15 -1.30
N VAL A 147 -5.12 -8.18 -2.32
CA VAL A 147 -5.51 -8.30 -3.74
C VAL A 147 -4.90 -9.60 -4.27
N SER A 148 -5.73 -10.46 -4.86
CA SER A 148 -5.24 -11.71 -5.44
C SER A 148 -4.45 -11.47 -6.72
N GLN A 149 -3.56 -12.41 -7.06
CA GLN A 149 -2.77 -12.34 -8.29
C GLN A 149 -3.67 -12.26 -9.55
N SER A 150 -4.81 -12.96 -9.57
CA SER A 150 -5.76 -12.89 -10.68
C SER A 150 -6.40 -11.50 -10.80
N GLU A 151 -6.77 -10.87 -9.69
CA GLU A 151 -7.34 -9.51 -9.72
C GLU A 151 -6.30 -8.48 -10.20
N ILE A 152 -5.04 -8.65 -9.78
CA ILE A 152 -3.93 -7.85 -10.29
C ILE A 152 -3.79 -8.03 -11.80
N GLU A 153 -3.81 -9.27 -12.30
CA GLU A 153 -3.72 -9.57 -13.74
C GLU A 153 -4.92 -9.00 -14.52
N ASP A 154 -6.13 -9.08 -13.99
CA ASP A 154 -7.33 -8.52 -14.60
C ASP A 154 -7.24 -6.99 -14.73
N LEU A 155 -6.73 -6.30 -13.70
CA LEU A 155 -6.42 -4.87 -13.75
C LEU A 155 -5.40 -4.55 -14.86
N GLY A 156 -4.31 -5.33 -14.94
CA GLY A 156 -3.27 -5.17 -15.95
C GLY A 156 -3.75 -5.43 -17.38
N ASN A 157 -4.76 -6.28 -17.53
CA ASN A 157 -5.36 -6.64 -18.82
C ASN A 157 -6.59 -5.81 -19.19
N THR A 158 -6.99 -4.82 -18.37
CA THR A 158 -8.17 -3.98 -18.62
C THR A 158 -8.10 -3.41 -20.04
N PRO A 159 -9.06 -3.72 -20.94
CA PRO A 159 -9.00 -3.29 -22.32
C PRO A 159 -9.13 -1.77 -22.42
N TYR A 160 -8.41 -1.16 -23.36
CA TYR A 160 -8.67 0.23 -23.69
C TYR A 160 -10.11 0.35 -24.21
N SER A 161 -10.86 1.31 -23.67
CA SER A 161 -12.19 1.60 -24.19
C SER A 161 -12.11 1.98 -25.67
N THR A 162 -12.94 1.36 -26.49
CA THR A 162 -13.17 1.78 -27.89
C THR A 162 -14.27 2.82 -28.02
N ASP A 163 -14.95 3.14 -26.91
CA ASP A 163 -15.93 4.22 -26.85
C ASP A 163 -15.18 5.54 -27.09
N GLU A 164 -15.72 6.43 -27.93
CA GLU A 164 -15.06 7.68 -28.37
C GLU A 164 -14.82 8.68 -27.20
N THR A 165 -15.19 8.29 -25.98
CA THR A 165 -14.99 9.07 -24.76
C THR A 165 -13.58 8.89 -24.22
N ILE A 166 -12.88 10.01 -24.09
CA ILE A 166 -11.53 10.08 -23.53
C ILE A 166 -11.49 9.52 -22.08
N ILE A 167 -12.60 9.58 -21.35
CA ILE A 167 -12.76 9.04 -20.00
C ILE A 167 -12.48 7.53 -19.98
N GLY A 168 -13.09 6.74 -20.85
CA GLY A 168 -12.92 5.29 -20.87
C GLY A 168 -11.47 4.86 -21.14
N TYR A 169 -10.75 5.61 -21.97
CA TYR A 169 -9.33 5.39 -22.23
C TYR A 169 -8.47 5.64 -20.97
N HIS A 170 -8.69 6.74 -20.25
CA HIS A 170 -7.92 7.04 -19.03
C HIS A 170 -8.29 6.13 -17.86
N THR A 171 -9.55 5.69 -17.73
CA THR A 171 -9.95 4.68 -16.74
C THR A 171 -9.18 3.38 -16.97
N ALA A 172 -9.06 2.91 -18.21
CA ALA A 172 -8.27 1.72 -18.53
C ALA A 172 -6.78 1.91 -18.20
N ILE A 173 -6.21 3.09 -18.48
CA ILE A 173 -4.83 3.41 -18.07
C ILE A 173 -4.69 3.34 -16.54
N SER A 174 -5.61 3.94 -15.80
CA SER A 174 -5.60 3.93 -14.33
C SER A 174 -5.61 2.51 -13.76
N ALA A 175 -6.49 1.65 -14.27
CA ALA A 175 -6.56 0.25 -13.86
C ALA A 175 -5.24 -0.49 -14.10
N ARG A 176 -4.64 -0.32 -15.29
CA ARG A 176 -3.34 -0.92 -15.62
C ARG A 176 -2.20 -0.37 -14.76
N GLN A 177 -2.21 0.91 -14.43
CA GLN A 177 -1.24 1.50 -13.51
C GLN A 177 -1.39 0.94 -12.10
N LYS A 178 -2.63 0.79 -11.62
CA LYS A 178 -2.95 0.19 -10.32
C LYS A 178 -2.47 -1.26 -10.23
N SER A 179 -2.57 -2.04 -11.30
CA SER A 179 -1.95 -3.36 -11.41
C SER A 179 -0.44 -3.30 -11.15
N ALA A 180 0.29 -2.39 -11.81
CA ALA A 180 1.73 -2.27 -11.62
C ALA A 180 2.09 -1.86 -10.18
N VAL A 181 1.31 -0.97 -9.57
CA VAL A 181 1.48 -0.53 -8.19
C VAL A 181 1.34 -1.69 -7.20
N TYR A 182 0.35 -2.55 -7.38
CA TYR A 182 0.15 -3.72 -6.53
C TYR A 182 1.22 -4.79 -6.75
N GLN A 183 1.62 -5.05 -8.00
CA GLN A 183 2.71 -5.99 -8.30
C GLN A 183 4.03 -5.56 -7.67
N ASN A 184 4.35 -4.27 -7.75
CA ASN A 184 5.64 -3.75 -7.30
C ASN A 184 5.62 -3.28 -5.84
N MET A 185 4.45 -3.31 -5.19
CA MET A 185 4.22 -2.69 -3.89
C MET A 185 4.74 -1.25 -3.85
N THR A 186 4.39 -0.47 -4.86
CA THR A 186 4.87 0.91 -5.04
C THR A 186 4.26 1.82 -3.97
N ILE A 187 5.09 2.55 -3.23
CA ILE A 187 4.67 3.50 -2.17
C ILE A 187 4.98 4.94 -2.58
N THR A 188 4.00 5.83 -2.41
CA THR A 188 4.11 7.28 -2.70
C THR A 188 4.91 8.03 -1.65
N SER A 189 5.81 8.91 -2.10
CA SER A 189 6.50 9.89 -1.25
C SER A 189 5.87 11.29 -1.34
N ASP A 190 6.31 12.22 -0.50
CA ASP A 190 5.97 13.65 -0.59
C ASP A 190 6.79 14.41 -1.65
N THR A 191 7.77 13.76 -2.28
CA THR A 191 8.75 14.44 -3.13
C THR A 191 8.15 14.64 -4.52
N VAL A 192 7.80 15.88 -4.84
CA VAL A 192 7.10 16.25 -6.07
C VAL A 192 8.07 16.53 -7.22
N LEU A 193 7.73 16.04 -8.41
CA LEU A 193 8.33 16.42 -9.68
C LEU A 193 7.30 17.11 -10.58
N LEU A 194 7.78 18.13 -11.29
CA LEU A 194 7.07 18.76 -12.39
C LEU A 194 7.57 18.17 -13.71
N ASP A 195 6.72 17.41 -14.40
CA ASP A 195 6.94 16.99 -15.80
C ASP A 195 5.97 17.75 -16.71
N ARG A 196 6.49 18.75 -17.42
CA ARG A 196 5.68 19.72 -18.20
C ARG A 196 4.67 20.42 -17.29
N ASP A 197 3.38 20.11 -17.46
CA ASP A 197 2.27 20.66 -16.67
C ASP A 197 1.68 19.61 -15.70
N TYR A 198 2.42 18.54 -15.42
CA TYR A 198 1.99 17.43 -14.59
C TYR A 198 2.83 17.28 -13.33
N LEU A 199 2.19 17.43 -12.17
CA LEU A 199 2.80 17.17 -10.87
C LEU A 199 2.58 15.72 -10.48
N HIS A 200 3.67 15.00 -10.20
CA HIS A 200 3.63 13.64 -9.67
C HIS A 200 4.60 13.49 -8.52
N TYR A 201 4.39 12.46 -7.71
CA TYR A 201 5.29 12.11 -6.62
C TYR A 201 6.31 11.09 -7.10
N TYR A 202 7.52 11.15 -6.52
CA TYR A 202 8.38 9.98 -6.55
C TYR A 202 7.76 8.85 -5.75
N THR A 203 8.07 7.64 -6.19
CA THR A 203 7.63 6.42 -5.54
C THR A 203 8.80 5.46 -5.32
N VAL A 204 8.64 4.57 -4.36
CA VAL A 204 9.63 3.54 -4.02
C VAL A 204 8.95 2.17 -4.16
N ASP A 205 9.58 1.25 -4.88
CA ASP A 205 9.05 -0.10 -5.09
C ASP A 205 9.54 -1.03 -3.97
N PHE A 206 8.61 -1.64 -3.25
CA PHE A 206 8.89 -2.54 -2.13
C PHE A 206 8.79 -4.02 -2.50
N SER A 207 8.64 -4.38 -3.77
CA SER A 207 8.60 -5.81 -4.18
C SER A 207 9.88 -6.58 -3.88
N GLY A 208 11.01 -5.89 -3.66
CA GLY A 208 12.34 -6.50 -3.49
C GLY A 208 12.97 -6.99 -4.80
N TRP A 209 12.28 -6.83 -5.94
CA TRP A 209 12.78 -7.19 -7.27
C TRP A 209 12.85 -5.95 -8.17
N GLY A 210 14.04 -5.64 -8.70
CA GLY A 210 14.22 -4.58 -9.69
C GLY A 210 14.79 -3.27 -9.14
N SER A 211 14.43 -2.14 -9.76
CA SER A 211 14.94 -0.83 -9.36
C SER A 211 14.16 -0.28 -8.18
N LEU A 212 14.87 0.11 -7.11
CA LEU A 212 14.30 0.70 -5.90
C LEU A 212 13.44 1.95 -6.17
N LEU A 213 13.88 2.78 -7.13
CA LEU A 213 13.18 3.99 -7.51
C LEU A 213 12.40 3.74 -8.79
N ASN A 214 11.09 3.76 -8.69
CA ASN A 214 10.25 3.71 -9.87
C ASN A 214 10.15 5.11 -10.48
N GLN A 215 10.70 5.23 -11.69
CA GLN A 215 10.62 6.45 -12.50
C GLN A 215 9.44 6.44 -13.47
N LEU A 216 8.42 5.59 -13.30
CA LEU A 216 7.19 5.71 -14.09
C LEU A 216 6.58 7.09 -13.82
N ARG A 217 6.88 8.01 -14.75
CA ARG A 217 6.80 9.48 -14.60
C ARG A 217 5.40 10.04 -14.33
N ARG A 218 4.38 9.19 -14.12
CA ARG A 218 2.95 9.54 -14.06
C ARG A 218 2.09 8.59 -13.20
N THR A 219 2.67 7.82 -12.28
CA THR A 219 1.92 6.87 -11.44
C THR A 219 1.98 7.24 -9.97
N SER A 220 0.85 7.18 -9.28
CA SER A 220 0.79 7.17 -7.81
C SER A 220 1.10 5.77 -7.33
N GLY A 221 1.63 5.64 -6.12
CA GLY A 221 1.67 4.39 -5.37
C GLY A 221 0.55 4.29 -4.33
N MET A 222 0.58 3.21 -3.54
CA MET A 222 -0.13 3.14 -2.27
C MET A 222 0.43 4.17 -1.28
N LEU A 223 -0.34 4.50 -0.25
CA LEU A 223 0.10 5.46 0.76
C LEU A 223 0.42 4.75 2.08
N ARG A 224 1.63 4.98 2.60
CA ARG A 224 2.00 4.69 3.99
C ARG A 224 2.34 6.02 4.64
N LEU A 225 1.72 6.31 5.77
CA LEU A 225 1.84 7.62 6.40
C LEU A 225 2.89 7.61 7.50
N VAL A 226 3.44 8.78 7.74
CA VAL A 226 4.43 9.00 8.80
C VAL A 226 4.13 10.30 9.52
N ARG A 227 4.54 10.37 10.79
CA ARG A 227 4.51 11.57 11.62
C ARG A 227 5.67 11.53 12.61
N GLU A 228 5.89 12.62 13.34
CA GLU A 228 6.80 12.58 14.50
C GLU A 228 6.15 11.80 15.64
N ILE A 229 6.95 11.03 16.39
CA ILE A 229 6.47 10.39 17.62
C ILE A 229 6.04 11.52 18.59
N PRO A 230 4.78 11.54 19.07
CA PRO A 230 4.35 12.52 20.06
C PRO A 230 5.23 12.43 21.31
N LYS A 231 5.68 13.58 21.82
CA LYS A 231 6.39 13.64 23.10
C LYS A 231 5.37 13.74 24.22
N GLU A 232 5.55 12.94 25.27
CA GLU A 232 4.79 13.06 26.53
C GLU A 232 5.00 14.42 27.21
#